data_AF-A0A7I8XCE9-F1
#
_entry.id   AF-A0A7I8XCE9-F1
#
_cell.length_a   1.000
_cell.length_b   1.000
_cell.length_c   1.000
_cell.angle_alpha   90.00
_cell.angle_beta   90.00
_cell.angle_gamma   90.00
#
_symmetry.space_group_name_H-M   'P 1'
#
loop_
_entity.id
_entity.type
_entity.pdbx_description
1 polymer ?
#
loop_
_entity_poly.entity_id
_entity_poly.type
_entity_poly.pdbx_seq_one_letter_code
_entity_poly.pdbx_strand_id
1 'polypeptide(L)'
;MQRGRRIAQLIEAMDSQPPPETIDTYSWYNPEMMLVADDLKQLYYPLSIDAETYEFLNTSISTSQSFCLQVFYGLCSIFLQTVATKTTINGILDRGKMFVFSSEQLGAFLGANANWNREDKAVLDLGAGDGHVTQKFSPYFKKIYVTEASSIMEYRLKQKGFELLPKDDWTSKGPFNLISALNLLDRFFDPAKLLRDILSVAQRDNCLVIMAIVLPIRQYVEFHPDGTRKTQADTVINVTGRHYEEHLNTLITNVLRPNGFELVRWAKVPYLCEGDSKRILLLG
;
A
#
# COMPACT_ATOMS: atom_id res chain seq x y z
N MET A 1 11.81 3.58 -41.14
CA MET A 1 12.66 2.43 -40.71
C MET A 1 13.03 2.39 -39.22
N GLN A 2 12.91 3.48 -38.43
CA GLN A 2 13.28 3.47 -36.99
C GLN A 2 12.20 2.91 -36.03
N ARG A 3 10.93 2.82 -36.44
CA ARG A 3 9.82 2.38 -35.56
C ARG A 3 9.73 0.86 -35.38
N GLY A 4 10.04 0.07 -36.42
CA GLY A 4 10.05 -1.40 -36.33
C GLY A 4 11.13 -1.94 -35.39
N ARG A 5 12.29 -1.27 -35.32
CA ARG A 5 13.38 -1.63 -34.39
C ARG A 5 13.00 -1.44 -32.91
N ARG A 6 12.19 -0.44 -32.57
CA ARG A 6 11.73 -0.23 -31.18
C ARG A 6 10.75 -1.31 -30.71
N ILE A 7 9.89 -1.79 -31.60
CA ILE A 7 8.94 -2.87 -31.29
C ILE A 7 9.69 -4.19 -31.14
N ALA A 8 10.66 -4.48 -32.02
CA ALA A 8 11.52 -5.65 -31.90
C ALA A 8 12.35 -5.65 -30.59
N GLN A 9 12.90 -4.50 -30.19
CA GLN A 9 13.62 -4.34 -28.92
C GLN A 9 12.71 -4.48 -27.69
N LEU A 10 11.44 -4.07 -27.79
CA LEU A 10 10.43 -4.31 -26.74
C LEU A 10 10.11 -5.80 -26.62
N ILE A 11 10.01 -6.52 -27.74
CA ILE A 11 9.78 -7.96 -27.77
C ILE A 11 10.97 -8.72 -27.16
N GLU A 12 12.22 -8.39 -27.54
CA GLU A 12 13.43 -8.97 -26.92
C GLU A 12 13.55 -8.66 -25.41
N ALA A 13 13.11 -7.48 -24.97
CA ALA A 13 13.10 -7.11 -23.55
C ALA A 13 11.99 -7.81 -22.74
N MET A 14 10.92 -8.25 -23.40
CA MET A 14 9.81 -9.00 -22.79
C MET A 14 10.14 -10.50 -22.68
N ASP A 15 10.87 -11.05 -23.65
CA ASP A 15 11.34 -12.45 -23.65
C ASP A 15 12.54 -12.72 -22.72
N SER A 16 13.18 -11.67 -22.20
CA SER A 16 14.37 -11.77 -21.34
C SER A 16 14.11 -11.64 -19.84
N GLN A 17 12.84 -11.56 -19.42
CA GLN A 17 12.51 -11.62 -17.99
C GLN A 17 12.58 -13.07 -17.52
N PRO A 18 13.40 -13.39 -16.51
CA PRO A 18 13.56 -14.76 -16.09
C PRO A 18 12.27 -15.21 -15.36
N PRO A 19 11.92 -16.51 -15.42
CA PRO A 19 10.67 -17.01 -14.83
C PRO A 19 10.61 -16.70 -13.33
N PRO A 20 9.42 -16.48 -12.74
CA PRO A 20 9.27 -16.00 -11.36
C PRO A 20 10.00 -16.83 -10.30
N GLU A 21 10.28 -18.11 -10.58
CA GLU A 21 11.09 -19.02 -9.74
C GLU A 21 12.57 -18.59 -9.60
N THR A 22 13.04 -17.61 -10.39
CA THR A 22 14.43 -17.12 -10.38
C THR A 22 14.62 -15.76 -9.70
N ILE A 23 13.53 -15.14 -9.23
CA ILE A 23 13.60 -13.88 -8.52
C ILE A 23 14.03 -14.16 -7.08
N ASP A 24 15.17 -13.59 -6.65
CA ASP A 24 15.59 -13.66 -5.26
C ASP A 24 14.64 -12.83 -4.37
N THR A 25 13.64 -13.52 -3.82
CA THR A 25 12.64 -12.95 -2.91
C THR A 25 13.10 -12.96 -1.45
N TYR A 26 14.27 -13.54 -1.14
CA TYR A 26 14.78 -13.62 0.23
C TYR A 26 14.95 -12.20 0.81
N SER A 27 15.56 -11.31 0.03
CA SER A 27 15.79 -9.92 0.41
C SER A 27 14.50 -9.10 0.63
N TRP A 28 13.35 -9.56 0.12
CA TRP A 28 12.07 -8.85 0.26
C TRP A 28 11.49 -8.97 1.66
N TYR A 29 11.75 -10.08 2.34
CA TYR A 29 11.20 -10.37 3.65
C TYR A 29 12.24 -10.30 4.76
N ASN A 30 13.52 -10.44 4.42
CA ASN A 30 14.62 -10.46 5.39
C ASN A 30 15.31 -9.08 5.45
N PRO A 31 15.25 -8.39 6.59
CA PRO A 31 16.05 -7.20 6.86
C PRO A 31 17.48 -7.57 7.28
N GLU A 32 18.42 -6.64 7.08
CA GLU A 32 19.77 -6.73 7.64
C GLU A 32 19.74 -6.47 9.15
N MET A 33 19.46 -7.51 9.94
CA MET A 33 19.27 -7.41 11.39
C MET A 33 20.44 -6.80 12.17
N MET A 34 21.64 -6.72 11.59
CA MET A 34 22.77 -6.00 12.20
C MET A 34 22.58 -4.47 12.22
N LEU A 35 21.79 -3.94 11.29
CA LEU A 35 21.50 -2.51 11.14
C LEU A 35 20.22 -2.07 11.87
N VAL A 36 19.38 -3.02 12.29
CA VAL A 36 18.15 -2.76 13.06
C VAL A 36 18.52 -2.43 14.51
N ALA A 37 17.85 -1.46 15.14
CA ALA A 37 18.04 -1.15 16.56
C ALA A 37 17.60 -2.32 17.46
N ASP A 38 18.30 -2.55 18.57
CA ASP A 38 18.13 -3.75 19.41
C ASP A 38 16.72 -3.93 19.98
N ASP A 39 16.06 -2.83 20.34
CA ASP A 39 14.68 -2.82 20.82
C ASP A 39 13.68 -3.21 19.71
N LEU A 40 13.97 -2.88 18.45
CA LEU A 40 13.13 -3.24 17.32
C LEU A 40 13.34 -4.70 16.90
N LYS A 41 14.53 -5.28 17.08
CA LYS A 41 14.80 -6.69 16.72
C LYS A 41 13.83 -7.66 17.41
N GLN A 42 13.47 -7.39 18.66
CA GLN A 42 12.57 -8.24 19.45
C GLN A 42 11.11 -8.17 18.97
N LEU A 43 10.76 -7.11 18.23
CA LEU A 43 9.42 -6.86 17.69
C LEU A 43 9.29 -7.31 16.23
N TYR A 44 10.36 -7.85 15.63
CA TYR A 44 10.34 -8.33 14.26
C TYR A 44 9.50 -9.60 14.15
N TYR A 45 8.58 -9.60 13.19
CA TYR A 45 7.75 -10.74 12.83
C TYR A 45 8.11 -11.21 11.42
N PRO A 46 8.77 -12.37 11.28
CA PRO A 46 9.16 -12.86 9.97
C PRO A 46 7.92 -13.28 9.18
N LEU A 47 7.78 -12.70 8.00
CA LEU A 47 6.86 -13.15 6.97
C LEU A 47 7.67 -13.79 5.83
N SER A 48 7.01 -14.55 4.98
CA SER A 48 7.62 -15.13 3.80
C SER A 48 6.65 -15.07 2.63
N ILE A 49 7.19 -15.21 1.42
CA ILE A 49 6.37 -15.40 0.23
C ILE A 49 5.42 -16.59 0.42
N ASP A 50 4.20 -16.45 -0.08
CA ASP A 50 3.15 -17.45 0.01
C ASP A 50 2.39 -17.61 -1.31
N ALA A 51 1.40 -18.51 -1.34
CA ALA A 51 0.66 -18.87 -2.55
C ALA A 51 -0.01 -17.66 -3.21
N GLU A 52 -0.63 -16.78 -2.41
CA GLU A 52 -1.33 -15.60 -2.92
C GLU A 52 -0.35 -14.56 -3.49
N THR A 53 0.82 -14.39 -2.87
CA THR A 53 1.90 -13.57 -3.41
C THR A 53 2.38 -14.11 -4.76
N TYR A 54 2.59 -15.43 -4.88
CA TYR A 54 2.95 -16.06 -6.15
C TYR A 54 1.88 -15.87 -7.22
N GLU A 55 0.60 -16.02 -6.87
CA GLU A 55 -0.52 -15.79 -7.77
C GLU A 55 -0.54 -14.34 -8.29
N PHE A 56 -0.34 -13.37 -7.39
CA PHE A 56 -0.25 -11.96 -7.77
C PHE A 56 0.91 -11.69 -8.73
N LEU A 57 2.10 -12.25 -8.46
CA LEU A 57 3.27 -12.11 -9.33
C LEU A 57 3.01 -12.71 -10.73
N ASN A 58 2.45 -13.93 -10.78
CA ASN A 58 2.13 -14.60 -12.04
C ASN A 58 1.08 -13.84 -12.86
N THR A 59 0.06 -13.31 -12.19
CA THR A 59 -0.98 -12.50 -12.81
C THR A 59 -0.44 -11.15 -13.30
N SER A 60 0.44 -10.52 -12.52
CA SER A 60 1.10 -9.28 -12.90
C SER A 60 1.99 -9.45 -14.13
N ILE A 61 2.77 -10.53 -14.19
CA ILE A 61 3.64 -10.86 -15.33
C ILE A 61 2.78 -11.11 -16.58
N SER A 62 1.78 -11.99 -16.50
CA SER A 62 0.90 -12.29 -17.65
C SER A 62 0.13 -11.07 -18.16
N THR A 63 -0.37 -10.23 -17.25
CA THR A 63 -1.04 -8.95 -17.59
C THR A 63 -0.06 -7.98 -18.24
N SER A 64 1.18 -7.91 -17.76
CA SER A 64 2.23 -7.09 -18.37
C SER A 64 2.67 -7.62 -19.75
N GLN A 65 2.56 -8.92 -20.01
CA GLN A 65 2.96 -9.54 -21.28
C GLN A 65 1.84 -9.53 -22.35
N SER A 66 0.60 -9.19 -22.00
CA SER A 66 -0.53 -9.19 -22.93
C SER A 66 -0.50 -8.00 -23.91
N PHE A 67 0.01 -8.25 -25.12
CA PHE A 67 0.12 -7.27 -26.21
C PHE A 67 -1.22 -6.62 -26.58
N CYS A 68 -2.29 -7.41 -26.73
CA CYS A 68 -3.62 -6.91 -27.08
C CYS A 68 -4.20 -6.00 -25.99
N LEU A 69 -3.93 -6.31 -24.73
CA LEU A 69 -4.37 -5.52 -23.59
C LEU A 69 -3.59 -4.20 -23.50
N GLN A 70 -2.28 -4.21 -23.75
CA GLN A 70 -1.48 -2.98 -23.84
C GLN A 70 -1.89 -2.07 -25.02
N VAL A 71 -2.23 -2.65 -26.17
CA VAL A 71 -2.75 -1.89 -27.34
C VAL A 71 -4.11 -1.29 -27.03
N PHE A 72 -5.03 -2.06 -26.42
CA PHE A 72 -6.33 -1.58 -25.96
C PHE A 72 -6.19 -0.43 -24.94
N TYR A 73 -5.31 -0.59 -23.95
CA TYR A 73 -5.05 0.44 -22.96
C TYR A 73 -4.37 1.68 -23.54
N GLY A 74 -3.47 1.51 -24.52
CA GLY A 74 -2.88 2.62 -25.26
C GLY A 74 -3.93 3.43 -26.01
N LEU A 75 -4.90 2.75 -26.64
CA LEU A 75 -6.02 3.39 -27.33
C LEU A 75 -6.98 4.08 -26.35
N CYS A 76 -7.39 3.43 -25.27
CA CYS A 76 -8.26 4.06 -24.25
C CYS A 76 -7.59 5.25 -23.54
N SER A 77 -6.28 5.19 -23.29
CA SER A 77 -5.54 6.30 -22.66
C SER A 77 -5.47 7.53 -23.56
N ILE A 78 -5.42 7.38 -24.89
CA ILE A 78 -5.44 8.51 -25.83
C ILE A 78 -6.78 9.24 -25.80
N PHE A 79 -7.89 8.51 -25.69
CA PHE A 79 -9.23 9.11 -25.60
C PHE A 79 -9.56 9.67 -24.21
N LEU A 80 -8.98 9.13 -23.14
CA LEU A 80 -9.27 9.58 -21.78
C LEU A 80 -8.31 10.68 -21.28
N GLN A 81 -7.09 10.81 -21.81
CA GLN A 81 -6.13 11.86 -21.42
C GLN A 81 -6.59 13.29 -21.76
N THR A 82 -7.59 13.43 -22.64
CA THR A 82 -8.22 14.73 -22.95
C THR A 82 -9.18 15.21 -21.86
N VAL A 83 -9.61 14.32 -20.94
CA VAL A 83 -10.65 14.61 -19.93
C VAL A 83 -10.26 14.16 -18.52
N ALA A 84 -9.19 13.36 -18.36
CA ALA A 84 -8.85 12.69 -17.10
C ALA A 84 -7.33 12.59 -16.85
N THR A 85 -6.91 12.61 -15.59
CA THR A 85 -5.51 12.40 -15.18
C THR A 85 -5.12 10.92 -15.33
N LYS A 86 -3.82 10.60 -15.39
CA LYS A 86 -3.35 9.20 -15.47
C LYS A 86 -3.90 8.32 -14.33
N THR A 87 -4.08 8.86 -13.13
CA THR A 87 -4.70 8.17 -11.98
C THR A 87 -6.18 7.87 -12.22
N THR A 88 -6.92 8.81 -12.81
CA THR A 88 -8.30 8.57 -13.25
C THR A 88 -8.37 7.52 -14.35
N ILE A 89 -7.42 7.51 -15.29
CA ILE A 89 -7.40 6.55 -16.40
C ILE A 89 -7.07 5.15 -15.89
N ASN A 90 -6.08 4.99 -15.02
CA ASN A 90 -5.78 3.70 -14.39
C ASN A 90 -6.95 3.24 -13.49
N GLY A 91 -7.58 4.18 -12.79
CA GLY A 91 -8.83 3.99 -12.05
C GLY A 91 -10.09 3.85 -12.91
N ILE A 92 -10.02 3.95 -14.23
CA ILE A 92 -11.12 3.59 -15.15
C ILE A 92 -10.81 2.25 -15.78
N LEU A 93 -9.53 1.97 -16.06
CA LEU A 93 -9.05 0.80 -16.77
C LEU A 93 -8.68 -0.39 -15.87
N ASP A 94 -8.79 -0.24 -14.55
CA ASP A 94 -8.49 -1.27 -13.55
C ASP A 94 -7.06 -1.80 -13.65
N ARG A 95 -6.11 -0.87 -13.71
CA ARG A 95 -4.67 -1.15 -13.85
C ARG A 95 -3.90 -0.72 -12.62
N GLY A 96 -2.77 -1.39 -12.41
CA GLY A 96 -1.81 -0.99 -11.38
C GLY A 96 -2.26 -1.43 -9.99
N LYS A 97 -2.89 -2.61 -9.90
CA LYS A 97 -3.30 -3.16 -8.60
C LYS A 97 -2.08 -3.26 -7.71
N MET A 98 -2.27 -2.84 -6.47
CA MET A 98 -1.24 -2.89 -5.44
C MET A 98 -1.38 -4.20 -4.66
N PHE A 99 -0.25 -4.77 -4.27
CA PHE A 99 -0.13 -5.88 -3.34
C PHE A 99 0.92 -5.52 -2.28
N VAL A 100 0.55 -5.74 -1.03
CA VAL A 100 1.32 -5.39 0.17
C VAL A 100 1.55 -6.65 0.98
N PHE A 101 0.46 -7.36 1.26
CA PHE A 101 0.44 -8.65 1.93
C PHE A 101 -0.72 -9.48 1.40
N SER A 102 -0.60 -10.79 1.54
CA SER A 102 -1.70 -11.73 1.35
C SER A 102 -2.68 -11.68 2.53
N SER A 103 -3.84 -12.34 2.37
CA SER A 103 -4.72 -12.57 3.51
C SER A 103 -4.06 -13.42 4.60
N GLU A 104 -3.32 -14.47 4.25
CA GLU A 104 -2.65 -15.34 5.24
C GLU A 104 -1.57 -14.59 6.05
N GLN A 105 -0.73 -13.80 5.35
CA GLN A 105 0.28 -12.95 5.98
C GLN A 105 -0.36 -11.95 6.94
N LEU A 106 -1.45 -11.29 6.52
CA LEU A 106 -2.19 -10.36 7.37
C LEU A 106 -2.72 -11.07 8.63
N GLY A 107 -3.37 -12.22 8.47
CA GLY A 107 -3.91 -12.98 9.60
C GLY A 107 -2.84 -13.39 10.60
N ALA A 108 -1.72 -13.93 10.10
CA ALA A 108 -0.57 -14.30 10.92
C ALA A 108 -0.01 -13.06 11.65
N PHE A 109 0.15 -11.95 10.95
CA PHE A 109 0.66 -10.70 11.51
C PHE A 109 -0.26 -10.11 12.60
N LEU A 110 -1.57 -10.16 12.40
CA LEU A 110 -2.58 -9.75 13.38
C LEU A 110 -2.75 -10.73 14.55
N GLY A 111 -2.18 -11.93 14.47
CA GLY A 111 -2.41 -12.99 15.46
C GLY A 111 -3.82 -13.57 15.41
N ALA A 112 -4.47 -13.53 14.25
CA ALA A 112 -5.78 -14.12 14.04
C ALA A 112 -5.70 -15.65 14.20
N ASN A 113 -6.30 -16.14 15.28
CA ASN A 113 -6.30 -17.56 15.66
C ASN A 113 -7.73 -18.13 15.61
N ALA A 114 -7.92 -19.37 16.05
CA ALA A 114 -9.21 -20.05 16.02
C ALA A 114 -10.34 -19.33 16.78
N ASN A 115 -10.01 -18.48 17.76
CA ASN A 115 -10.96 -17.67 18.52
C ASN A 115 -11.24 -16.31 17.88
N TRP A 116 -10.63 -16.00 16.74
CA TRP A 116 -10.86 -14.76 16.02
C TRP A 116 -12.27 -14.75 15.42
N ASN A 117 -13.20 -14.09 16.10
CA ASN A 117 -14.54 -13.88 15.59
C ASN A 117 -14.56 -12.66 14.67
N ARG A 118 -14.68 -12.84 13.36
CA ARG A 118 -14.78 -11.71 12.43
C ARG A 118 -16.11 -10.94 12.51
N GLU A 119 -17.18 -11.59 12.97
CA GLU A 119 -18.54 -11.03 12.93
C GLU A 119 -18.71 -9.82 13.88
N ASP A 120 -17.88 -9.75 14.92
CA ASP A 120 -17.84 -8.63 15.86
C ASP A 120 -16.79 -7.56 15.55
N LYS A 121 -16.03 -7.71 14.45
CA LYS A 121 -14.89 -6.82 14.15
C LYS A 121 -15.14 -5.85 13.01
N ALA A 122 -14.69 -4.62 13.24
CA ALA A 122 -14.65 -3.53 12.27
C ALA A 122 -13.21 -3.07 12.01
N VAL A 123 -12.88 -2.78 10.75
CA VAL A 123 -11.63 -2.12 10.35
C VAL A 123 -11.95 -0.82 9.62
N LEU A 124 -11.15 0.21 9.87
CA LEU A 124 -11.12 1.45 9.09
C LEU A 124 -9.85 1.47 8.24
N ASP A 125 -9.98 1.47 6.92
CA ASP A 125 -8.85 1.61 5.98
C ASP A 125 -8.81 3.03 5.39
N LEU A 126 -7.76 3.77 5.73
CA LEU A 126 -7.54 5.14 5.32
C LEU A 126 -6.79 5.17 3.99
N GLY A 127 -7.33 5.90 3.00
CA GLY A 127 -6.74 5.99 1.66
C GLY A 127 -6.77 4.65 0.93
N ALA A 128 -7.95 4.01 0.89
CA ALA A 128 -8.11 2.64 0.41
C ALA A 128 -7.84 2.45 -1.09
N GLY A 129 -7.74 3.53 -1.87
CA GLY A 129 -7.51 3.47 -3.31
C GLY A 129 -8.61 2.67 -4.03
N ASP A 130 -8.23 1.70 -4.86
CA ASP A 130 -9.17 0.81 -5.55
C ASP A 130 -9.71 -0.34 -4.68
N GLY A 131 -9.27 -0.42 -3.42
CA GLY A 131 -9.70 -1.40 -2.43
C GLY A 131 -9.12 -2.81 -2.63
N HIS A 132 -8.14 -3.04 -3.49
CA HIS A 132 -7.59 -4.40 -3.70
C HIS A 132 -6.81 -4.91 -2.48
N VAL A 133 -6.00 -4.05 -1.85
CA VAL A 133 -5.33 -4.39 -0.59
C VAL A 133 -6.35 -4.44 0.55
N THR A 134 -7.34 -3.54 0.55
CA THR A 134 -8.44 -3.54 1.53
C THR A 134 -9.22 -4.85 1.55
N GLN A 135 -9.39 -5.53 0.41
CA GLN A 135 -10.06 -6.83 0.34
C GLN A 135 -9.41 -7.89 1.24
N LYS A 136 -8.10 -7.77 1.52
CA LYS A 136 -7.37 -8.73 2.37
C LYS A 136 -7.85 -8.73 3.82
N PHE A 137 -8.52 -7.67 4.28
CA PHE A 137 -9.14 -7.61 5.60
C PHE A 137 -10.42 -8.47 5.70
N SER A 138 -11.05 -8.83 4.57
CA SER A 138 -12.34 -9.51 4.55
C SER A 138 -12.39 -10.80 5.37
N PRO A 139 -11.38 -11.68 5.38
CA PRO A 139 -11.43 -12.89 6.22
C PRO A 139 -11.49 -12.60 7.72
N TYR A 140 -11.01 -11.43 8.16
CA TYR A 140 -10.82 -11.10 9.58
C TYR A 140 -11.82 -10.07 10.11
N PHE A 141 -12.45 -9.29 9.23
CA PHE A 141 -13.37 -8.22 9.63
C PHE A 141 -14.68 -8.36 8.86
N LYS A 142 -15.81 -8.24 9.57
CA LYS A 142 -17.13 -8.21 8.93
C LYS A 142 -17.46 -6.83 8.40
N LYS A 143 -17.15 -5.79 9.19
CA LYS A 143 -17.41 -4.41 8.82
C LYS A 143 -16.11 -3.77 8.33
N ILE A 144 -16.10 -3.31 7.08
CA ILE A 144 -14.93 -2.69 6.47
C ILE A 144 -15.33 -1.29 6.05
N TYR A 145 -14.82 -0.32 6.78
CA TYR A 145 -14.97 1.09 6.53
C TYR A 145 -13.78 1.60 5.75
N VAL A 146 -14.01 2.48 4.78
CA VAL A 146 -12.95 3.02 3.92
C VAL A 146 -13.05 4.53 3.79
N THR A 147 -11.93 5.20 3.64
CA THR A 147 -11.88 6.61 3.18
C THR A 147 -11.03 6.71 1.92
N GLU A 148 -11.35 7.68 1.08
CA GLU A 148 -10.60 7.94 -0.15
C GLU A 148 -10.82 9.39 -0.60
N ALA A 149 -9.80 10.02 -1.21
CA ALA A 149 -9.88 11.39 -1.70
C ALA A 149 -10.41 11.48 -3.14
N SER A 150 -10.21 10.43 -3.94
CA SER A 150 -10.64 10.36 -5.34
C SER A 150 -12.06 9.83 -5.48
N SER A 151 -12.99 10.63 -6.01
CA SER A 151 -14.39 10.22 -6.24
C SER A 151 -14.55 8.98 -7.14
N ILE A 152 -13.57 8.73 -8.01
CA ILE A 152 -13.57 7.55 -8.89
C ILE A 152 -13.20 6.29 -8.10
N MET A 153 -12.27 6.42 -7.18
CA MET A 153 -11.89 5.35 -6.27
C MET A 153 -13.01 5.10 -5.25
N GLU A 154 -13.66 6.15 -4.73
CA GLU A 154 -14.89 6.01 -3.92
C GLU A 154 -15.98 5.20 -4.66
N TYR A 155 -16.18 5.47 -5.96
CA TYR A 155 -17.12 4.70 -6.78
C TYR A 155 -16.71 3.21 -6.84
N ARG A 156 -15.44 2.91 -7.07
CA ARG A 156 -14.92 1.52 -7.08
C ARG A 156 -15.10 0.82 -5.75
N LEU A 157 -14.79 1.50 -4.65
CA LEU A 157 -14.95 0.97 -3.30
C LEU A 157 -16.41 0.59 -3.02
N LYS A 158 -17.36 1.44 -3.44
CA LYS A 158 -18.81 1.13 -3.37
C LYS A 158 -19.20 -0.08 -4.23
N GLN A 159 -18.65 -0.23 -5.44
CA GLN A 159 -18.89 -1.42 -6.28
C GLN A 159 -18.37 -2.70 -5.63
N LYS A 160 -17.31 -2.61 -4.82
CA LYS A 160 -16.76 -3.74 -4.04
C LYS A 160 -17.53 -4.01 -2.74
N GLY A 161 -18.55 -3.21 -2.43
CA GLY A 161 -19.39 -3.38 -1.24
C GLY A 161 -18.79 -2.82 0.05
N PHE A 162 -17.76 -1.97 -0.02
CA PHE A 162 -17.18 -1.33 1.16
C PHE A 162 -18.04 -0.17 1.67
N GLU A 163 -17.98 0.08 2.99
CA GLU A 163 -18.70 1.18 3.63
C GLU A 163 -17.84 2.46 3.59
N LEU A 164 -18.15 3.35 2.64
CA LEU A 164 -17.41 4.60 2.48
C LEU A 164 -17.76 5.60 3.59
N LEU A 165 -16.74 6.07 4.31
CA LEU A 165 -16.84 7.18 5.25
C LEU A 165 -16.35 8.49 4.61
N PRO A 166 -16.97 9.64 4.93
CA PRO A 166 -16.46 10.92 4.48
C PRO A 166 -15.06 11.19 5.03
N LYS A 167 -14.14 11.62 4.16
CA LYS A 167 -12.74 11.93 4.51
C LYS A 167 -12.58 13.00 5.60
N ASP A 168 -13.59 13.85 5.79
CA ASP A 168 -13.59 14.94 6.76
C ASP A 168 -14.33 14.58 8.07
N ASP A 169 -14.89 13.36 8.18
CA ASP A 169 -15.73 12.94 9.33
C ASP A 169 -15.41 11.53 9.86
N TRP A 170 -14.40 10.84 9.33
CA TRP A 170 -14.06 9.49 9.79
C TRP A 170 -13.63 9.43 11.26
N THR A 171 -13.05 10.52 11.80
CA THR A 171 -12.61 10.59 13.20
C THR A 171 -13.76 10.51 14.20
N SER A 172 -14.99 10.85 13.79
CA SER A 172 -16.18 10.75 14.63
C SER A 172 -16.85 9.37 14.60
N LYS A 173 -16.42 8.47 13.70
CA LYS A 173 -17.00 7.14 13.49
C LYS A 173 -16.27 6.09 14.32
N GLY A 174 -16.92 4.96 14.59
CA GLY A 174 -16.39 3.85 15.38
C GLY A 174 -17.50 3.13 16.16
N PRO A 175 -17.16 2.18 17.06
CA PRO A 175 -15.79 1.78 17.39
C PRO A 175 -15.15 0.91 16.29
N PHE A 176 -13.83 1.03 16.12
CA PHE A 176 -13.03 0.16 15.27
C PHE A 176 -12.20 -0.83 16.10
N ASN A 177 -11.81 -1.96 15.50
CA ASN A 177 -10.86 -2.92 16.09
C ASN A 177 -9.48 -2.84 15.43
N LEU A 178 -9.37 -2.18 14.29
CA LEU A 178 -8.12 -1.90 13.59
C LEU A 178 -8.29 -0.63 12.76
N ILE A 179 -7.29 0.25 12.78
CA ILE A 179 -7.13 1.33 11.79
C ILE A 179 -5.97 0.97 10.88
N SER A 180 -6.16 1.11 9.58
CA SER A 180 -5.19 0.80 8.54
C SER A 180 -4.83 2.08 7.78
N ALA A 181 -3.55 2.29 7.53
CA ALA A 181 -3.03 3.36 6.68
C ALA A 181 -1.89 2.82 5.82
N LEU A 182 -2.26 2.27 4.64
CA LEU A 182 -1.33 1.54 3.77
C LEU A 182 -0.82 2.46 2.67
N ASN A 183 0.49 2.73 2.67
CA ASN A 183 1.16 3.64 1.72
C ASN A 183 0.48 5.03 1.63
N LEU A 184 0.00 5.52 2.78
CA LEU A 184 -0.70 6.80 2.88
C LEU A 184 0.17 7.91 3.47
N LEU A 185 1.02 7.58 4.45
CA LEU A 185 1.69 8.57 5.30
C LEU A 185 2.52 9.58 4.49
N ASP A 186 3.30 9.11 3.53
CA ASP A 186 4.16 9.91 2.65
C ASP A 186 3.38 10.64 1.53
N ARG A 187 2.11 10.30 1.33
CA ARG A 187 1.22 10.91 0.33
C ARG A 187 0.22 11.89 0.91
N PHE A 188 0.07 11.89 2.22
CA PHE A 188 -0.87 12.74 2.92
C PHE A 188 -0.34 14.18 3.00
N PHE A 189 -1.23 15.15 2.85
CA PHE A 189 -0.85 16.56 2.82
C PHE A 189 -0.23 17.05 4.14
N ASP A 190 -0.73 16.58 5.28
CA ASP A 190 -0.16 16.87 6.60
C ASP A 190 0.01 15.56 7.39
N PRO A 191 1.15 14.86 7.22
CA PRO A 191 1.43 13.60 7.90
C PRO A 191 1.35 13.70 9.43
N ALA A 192 1.76 14.82 10.01
CA ALA A 192 1.66 15.05 11.45
C ALA A 192 0.19 15.12 11.91
N LYS A 193 -0.69 15.75 11.12
CA LYS A 193 -2.13 15.72 11.39
C LYS A 193 -2.70 14.31 11.27
N LEU A 194 -2.35 13.58 10.21
CA LEU A 194 -2.81 12.20 10.01
C LEU A 194 -2.48 11.32 11.22
N LEU A 195 -1.24 11.37 11.69
CA LEU A 195 -0.77 10.61 12.86
C LEU A 195 -1.54 11.00 14.13
N ARG A 196 -1.77 12.29 14.38
CA ARG A 196 -2.57 12.76 15.53
C ARG A 196 -4.02 12.27 15.47
N ASP A 197 -4.65 12.36 14.30
CA ASP A 197 -6.04 11.94 14.13
C ASP A 197 -6.18 10.42 14.28
N ILE A 198 -5.27 9.64 13.70
CA ILE A 198 -5.22 8.18 13.86
C ILE A 198 -5.06 7.80 15.32
N LEU A 199 -4.10 8.41 16.02
CA LEU A 199 -3.85 8.10 17.44
C LEU A 199 -5.08 8.40 18.30
N SER A 200 -5.73 9.54 18.07
CA SER A 200 -6.96 9.93 18.78
C SER A 200 -8.06 8.87 18.67
N VAL A 201 -8.33 8.39 17.45
CA VAL A 201 -9.34 7.35 17.21
C VAL A 201 -8.91 6.01 17.80
N ALA A 202 -7.63 5.62 17.62
CA ALA A 202 -7.10 4.37 18.15
C ALA A 202 -7.18 4.30 19.68
N GLN A 203 -6.89 5.40 20.37
CA GLN A 203 -7.01 5.50 21.82
C GLN A 203 -8.47 5.46 22.28
N ARG A 204 -9.38 6.17 21.60
CA ARG A 204 -10.81 6.17 21.92
C ARG A 204 -11.41 4.77 21.79
N ASP A 205 -11.07 4.06 20.72
CA ASP A 205 -11.64 2.75 20.41
C ASP A 205 -10.84 1.60 21.03
N ASN A 206 -9.70 1.92 21.66
CA ASN A 206 -8.74 0.96 22.21
C ASN A 206 -8.34 -0.12 21.18
N CYS A 207 -7.91 0.33 20.00
CA CYS A 207 -7.60 -0.53 18.87
C CYS A 207 -6.17 -0.37 18.36
N LEU A 208 -5.69 -1.38 17.63
CA LEU A 208 -4.38 -1.34 16.98
C LEU A 208 -4.41 -0.50 15.70
N VAL A 209 -3.23 -0.08 15.28
CA VAL A 209 -3.01 0.61 14.01
C VAL A 209 -2.01 -0.20 13.19
N ILE A 210 -2.36 -0.51 11.95
CA ILE A 210 -1.44 -1.08 10.96
C ILE A 210 -1.07 0.01 9.94
N MET A 211 0.22 0.20 9.74
CA MET A 211 0.76 1.08 8.72
C MET A 211 1.65 0.26 7.79
N ALA A 212 1.60 0.56 6.50
CA ALA A 212 2.60 0.06 5.55
C ALA A 212 3.30 1.27 4.95
N ILE A 213 4.61 1.40 5.16
CA ILE A 213 5.36 2.60 4.75
C ILE A 213 6.49 2.19 3.81
N VAL A 214 6.53 2.79 2.62
CA VAL A 214 7.59 2.53 1.64
C VAL A 214 8.88 3.18 2.09
N LEU A 215 9.93 2.37 2.25
CA LEU A 215 11.27 2.83 2.60
C LEU A 215 12.22 2.65 1.40
N PRO A 216 13.08 3.63 1.11
CA PRO A 216 13.21 4.92 1.77
C PRO A 216 12.03 5.86 1.49
N ILE A 217 11.61 6.64 2.50
CA ILE A 217 10.45 7.54 2.38
C ILE A 217 10.69 8.62 1.33
N ARG A 218 9.67 8.84 0.49
CA ARG A 218 9.65 9.93 -0.49
C ARG A 218 8.29 10.61 -0.46
N GLN A 219 8.21 11.74 0.23
CA GLN A 219 6.96 12.48 0.34
C GLN A 219 6.52 13.04 -1.02
N TYR A 220 5.28 12.75 -1.38
CA TYR A 220 4.64 13.27 -2.59
C TYR A 220 3.13 13.35 -2.39
N VAL A 221 2.63 14.58 -2.24
CA VAL A 221 1.19 14.82 -2.02
C VAL A 221 0.43 14.71 -3.33
N GLU A 222 -0.55 13.82 -3.36
CA GLU A 222 -1.44 13.65 -4.52
C GLU A 222 -2.70 14.53 -4.42
N PHE A 223 -3.19 14.74 -3.20
CA PHE A 223 -4.41 15.49 -2.93
C PHE A 223 -4.19 16.46 -1.76
N HIS A 224 -4.39 17.75 -2.02
CA HIS A 224 -4.39 18.79 -1.00
C HIS A 224 -5.83 19.25 -0.74
N PRO A 225 -6.31 19.31 0.52
CA PRO A 225 -7.68 19.70 0.82
C PRO A 225 -8.02 21.15 0.44
N ASP A 226 -7.01 22.01 0.27
CA ASP A 226 -7.18 23.40 -0.18
C ASP A 226 -7.47 23.51 -1.70
N GLY A 227 -7.53 22.39 -2.41
CA GLY A 227 -7.77 22.32 -3.85
C GLY A 227 -6.55 22.73 -4.70
N THR A 228 -5.41 23.01 -4.07
CA THR A 228 -4.17 23.33 -4.79
C THR A 228 -3.50 22.08 -5.34
N ARG A 229 -2.77 22.25 -6.43
CA ARG A 229 -1.95 21.17 -7.03
C ARG A 229 -0.55 21.07 -6.39
N LYS A 230 -0.43 21.46 -5.12
CA LYS A 230 0.85 21.37 -4.40
C LYS A 230 1.17 19.90 -4.15
N THR A 231 2.38 19.50 -4.52
CA THR A 231 2.89 18.14 -4.30
C THR A 231 3.74 18.03 -3.05
N GLN A 232 3.98 19.15 -2.36
CA GLN A 232 4.73 19.21 -1.11
C GLN A 232 3.79 19.06 0.08
N ALA A 233 4.20 18.25 1.05
CA ALA A 233 3.50 18.10 2.32
C ALA A 233 3.73 19.32 3.24
N ASP A 234 2.71 19.66 4.00
CA ASP A 234 2.69 20.74 4.99
C ASP A 234 3.59 20.42 6.19
N THR A 235 3.81 19.13 6.46
CA THR A 235 4.76 18.65 7.47
C THR A 235 5.72 17.60 6.91
N VAL A 236 6.97 17.63 7.39
CA VAL A 236 8.05 16.77 6.92
C VAL A 236 8.12 15.49 7.76
N ILE A 237 8.30 14.35 7.10
CA ILE A 237 8.59 13.07 7.74
C ILE A 237 10.11 12.96 7.91
N ASN A 238 10.60 13.11 9.14
CA ASN A 238 12.03 13.17 9.45
C ASN A 238 12.67 11.78 9.56
N VAL A 239 12.79 11.08 8.43
CA VAL A 239 13.45 9.77 8.30
C VAL A 239 14.81 9.94 7.62
N THR A 240 15.84 9.32 8.19
CA THR A 240 17.23 9.42 7.74
C THR A 240 17.92 8.06 7.72
N GLY A 241 19.00 7.95 6.95
CA GLY A 241 19.74 6.71 6.76
C GLY A 241 20.06 6.45 5.29
N ARG A 242 20.94 5.48 5.06
CA ARG A 242 21.32 4.97 3.73
C ARG A 242 20.62 3.67 3.40
N HIS A 243 20.31 2.86 4.41
CA HIS A 243 19.73 1.53 4.27
C HIS A 243 18.29 1.49 4.77
N TYR A 244 17.55 0.47 4.33
CA TYR A 244 16.15 0.27 4.73
C TYR A 244 16.01 0.24 6.26
N GLU A 245 16.91 -0.48 6.93
CA GLU A 245 16.90 -0.70 8.37
C GLU A 245 17.19 0.59 9.15
N GLU A 246 18.05 1.46 8.61
CA GLU A 246 18.32 2.77 9.22
C GLU A 246 17.11 3.71 9.06
N HIS A 247 16.41 3.63 7.91
CA HIS A 247 15.15 4.35 7.71
C HIS A 247 14.06 3.83 8.65
N LEU A 248 13.97 2.51 8.85
CA LEU A 248 13.06 1.90 9.82
C LEU A 248 13.36 2.43 11.23
N ASN A 249 14.62 2.39 11.66
CA ASN A 249 15.02 2.88 12.98
C ASN A 249 14.55 4.33 13.19
N THR A 250 14.86 5.22 12.23
CA THR A 250 14.55 6.64 12.35
C THR A 250 13.06 6.96 12.15
N LEU A 251 12.33 6.16 11.37
CA LEU A 251 10.86 6.23 11.31
C LEU A 251 10.26 5.98 12.69
N ILE A 252 10.70 4.94 13.39
CA ILE A 252 10.19 4.66 14.72
C ILE A 252 10.61 5.75 15.72
N THR A 253 11.89 6.13 15.77
CA THR A 253 12.41 7.03 16.81
C THR A 253 12.04 8.49 16.59
N ASN A 254 11.99 8.95 15.34
CA ASN A 254 11.83 10.38 15.02
C ASN A 254 10.40 10.74 14.62
N VAL A 255 9.58 9.75 14.23
CA VAL A 255 8.24 10.00 13.69
C VAL A 255 7.18 9.32 14.55
N LEU A 256 7.17 7.99 14.66
CA LEU A 256 6.06 7.29 15.31
C LEU A 256 6.04 7.48 16.83
N ARG A 257 7.17 7.24 17.52
CA ARG A 257 7.24 7.43 18.98
C ARG A 257 6.95 8.87 19.42
N PRO A 258 7.50 9.92 18.78
CA PRO A 258 7.17 11.30 19.14
C PRO A 258 5.71 11.67 18.88
N ASN A 259 5.02 10.98 17.97
CA ASN A 259 3.59 11.13 17.74
C ASN A 259 2.73 10.26 18.67
N GLY A 260 3.31 9.59 19.68
CA GLY A 260 2.60 8.84 20.71
C GLY A 260 2.28 7.38 20.36
N PHE A 261 2.84 6.85 19.28
CA PHE A 261 2.69 5.43 18.93
C PHE A 261 3.70 4.55 19.66
N GLU A 262 3.24 3.39 20.11
CA GLU A 262 4.08 2.29 20.58
C GLU A 262 4.14 1.21 19.49
N LEU A 263 5.35 0.79 19.13
CA LEU A 263 5.52 -0.31 18.17
C LEU A 263 5.27 -1.63 18.87
N VAL A 264 4.25 -2.37 18.41
CA VAL A 264 3.92 -3.71 18.94
C VAL A 264 4.63 -4.80 18.15
N ARG A 265 4.78 -4.61 16.84
CA ARG A 265 5.33 -5.59 15.90
C ARG A 265 5.63 -4.90 14.56
N TRP A 266 6.62 -5.40 13.82
CA TRP A 266 6.88 -4.97 12.44
C TRP A 266 7.31 -6.15 11.57
N ALA A 267 7.11 -6.03 10.25
CA ALA A 267 7.56 -7.01 9.28
C ALA A 267 8.02 -6.29 8.02
N LYS A 268 9.00 -6.87 7.31
CA LYS A 268 9.42 -6.38 6.00
C LYS A 268 8.65 -7.16 4.94
N VAL A 269 7.98 -6.46 4.04
CA VAL A 269 7.21 -7.04 2.93
C VAL A 269 7.45 -6.27 1.64
N PRO A 270 7.29 -6.90 0.46
CA PRO A 270 7.41 -6.20 -0.81
C PRO A 270 6.18 -5.32 -1.08
N TYR A 271 6.40 -4.13 -1.63
CA TYR A 271 5.37 -3.33 -2.29
C TYR A 271 5.35 -3.67 -3.78
N LEU A 272 4.36 -4.44 -4.21
CA LEU A 272 4.26 -4.93 -5.58
C LEU A 272 3.10 -4.24 -6.30
N CYS A 273 3.32 -3.82 -7.55
CA CYS A 273 2.31 -3.19 -8.39
C CYS A 273 2.23 -3.91 -9.75
N GLU A 274 1.01 -4.16 -10.25
CA GLU A 274 0.82 -4.69 -11.60
C GLU A 274 1.46 -3.76 -12.66
N GLY A 275 2.36 -4.31 -13.49
CA GLY A 275 2.96 -3.59 -14.62
C GLY A 275 4.29 -2.89 -14.34
N ASP A 276 4.81 -2.91 -13.11
CA ASP A 276 6.18 -2.46 -12.81
C ASP A 276 7.13 -3.68 -12.72
N SER A 277 7.63 -4.14 -13.87
CA SER A 277 8.59 -5.25 -13.93
C SER A 277 10.00 -4.86 -13.50
N LYS A 278 10.24 -3.60 -13.06
CA LYS A 278 11.60 -3.09 -12.77
C LYS A 278 11.77 -2.39 -11.41
N ARG A 279 10.72 -2.17 -10.62
CA ARG A 279 10.84 -1.52 -9.31
C ARG A 279 10.01 -2.23 -8.24
N ILE A 280 10.66 -3.14 -7.52
CA ILE A 280 10.17 -3.60 -6.22
C ILE A 280 10.56 -2.52 -5.20
N LEU A 281 9.57 -1.93 -4.53
CA LEU A 281 9.78 -1.06 -3.38
C LEU A 281 9.56 -1.90 -2.11
N LEU A 282 10.33 -1.67 -1.05
CA LEU A 282 10.24 -2.46 0.20
C LEU A 282 9.41 -1.67 1.23
N LEU A 283 8.45 -2.33 1.87
CA LEU A 283 7.67 -1.77 2.98
C LEU A 283 8.24 -2.20 4.31
N GLY A 284 8.13 -1.31 5.30
CA GLY A 284 8.22 -1.64 6.73
C GLY A 284 6.93 -1.36 7.47
#